data_AF-A0A1G8FII1-F1
#
_entry.id   AF-A0A1G8FII1-F1
#
_cell.length_a   1.000
_cell.length_b   1.000
_cell.length_c   1.000
_cell.angle_alpha   90.00
_cell.angle_beta   90.00
_cell.angle_gamma   90.00
#
_symmetry.space_group_name_H-M   'P 1'
#
loop_
_entity.id
_entity.type
_entity.pdbx_description
1 polymer ?
#
loop_
_entity_poly.entity_id
_entity_poly.type
_entity_poly.pdbx_seq_one_letter_code
_entity_poly.pdbx_strand_id
1 'polypeptide(L)'
;MDIRCIFAERLFAIVKNNKKDIYTQKLDDWQDFEHIYTKAKENSIEEKDIDQFFNEIFSDRESFRQIIKCGCESNTLYEIFESLQNYKQRITRFEESKMKVFIKSENRLSKLRLYALRIKNSSFIITGGAIKFTLRMEKHKDTTEELIVLDQCRDFLISKQFLEEDIIDNYLES
;
A
#
# COMPACT_ATOMS: atom_id res chain seq x y z
N MET A 1 -7.02 -4.97 -16.21
CA MET A 1 -6.28 -4.61 -14.98
C MET A 1 -4.97 -5.34 -15.11
N ASP A 2 -3.87 -4.61 -15.09
CA ASP A 2 -2.54 -5.17 -15.31
C ASP A 2 -1.78 -5.15 -13.98
N ILE A 3 -0.82 -6.06 -13.81
CA ILE A 3 0.00 -6.19 -12.61
C ILE A 3 1.45 -6.11 -13.04
N ARG A 4 2.24 -5.26 -12.37
CA ARG A 4 3.67 -5.08 -12.64
C ARG A 4 4.51 -5.46 -11.44
N CYS A 5 5.67 -6.07 -11.70
CA CYS A 5 6.69 -6.25 -10.69
C CYS A 5 7.30 -4.90 -10.31
N ILE A 6 7.44 -4.67 -9.01
CA ILE A 6 8.05 -3.47 -8.42
C ILE A 6 9.43 -3.82 -7.86
N PHE A 7 9.54 -4.94 -7.15
CA PHE A 7 10.79 -5.42 -6.56
C PHE A 7 10.91 -6.94 -6.63
N ALA A 8 11.91 -7.40 -7.39
CA ALA A 8 12.49 -8.75 -7.35
C ALA A 8 11.47 -9.90 -7.23
N GLU A 9 10.41 -9.88 -8.04
CA GLU A 9 9.33 -10.90 -8.06
C GLU A 9 8.64 -11.15 -6.71
N ARG A 10 8.77 -10.23 -5.75
CA ARG A 10 8.18 -10.34 -4.40
C ARG A 10 7.14 -9.28 -4.14
N LEU A 11 7.33 -8.09 -4.70
CA LEU A 11 6.35 -7.02 -4.62
C LEU A 11 5.87 -6.64 -6.00
N PHE A 12 4.56 -6.69 -6.16
CA PHE A 12 3.85 -6.31 -7.37
C PHE A 12 2.89 -5.18 -7.05
N ALA A 13 2.42 -4.47 -8.07
CA ALA A 13 1.33 -3.51 -7.90
C ALA A 13 0.41 -3.51 -9.12
N ILE A 14 -0.87 -3.23 -8.89
CA ILE A 14 -1.82 -3.05 -9.99
C ILE A 14 -1.48 -1.77 -10.76
N VAL A 15 -1.78 -1.76 -12.04
CA VAL A 15 -1.67 -0.60 -12.92
C VAL A 15 -3.06 -0.18 -13.34
N LYS A 16 -3.39 1.10 -13.11
CA LYS A 16 -4.62 1.71 -13.62
C LYS A 16 -4.31 2.47 -14.89
N ASN A 17 -5.11 2.23 -15.94
CA ASN A 17 -5.06 2.95 -17.22
C ASN A 17 -3.69 2.95 -17.91
N ASN A 18 -2.88 1.90 -17.73
CA ASN A 18 -1.57 1.68 -18.37
C ASN A 18 -0.50 2.77 -18.14
N LYS A 19 -0.69 3.67 -17.17
CA LYS A 19 0.26 4.74 -16.88
C LYS A 19 1.34 4.30 -15.89
N LYS A 20 0.99 4.39 -14.60
CA LYS A 20 1.90 4.14 -13.48
C LYS A 20 1.29 3.06 -12.58
N ASP A 21 2.15 2.25 -11.97
CA ASP A 21 1.72 1.29 -10.98
C ASP A 21 1.27 2.02 -9.70
N ILE A 22 0.35 1.41 -8.96
CA ILE A 22 -0.26 2.07 -7.80
C ILE A 22 0.73 2.32 -6.67
N TYR A 23 1.76 1.49 -6.50
CA TYR A 23 2.75 1.74 -5.46
C TYR A 23 3.51 3.04 -5.75
N THR A 24 4.04 3.19 -6.96
CA THR A 24 4.75 4.40 -7.36
C THR A 24 3.82 5.62 -7.38
N GLN A 25 2.56 5.47 -7.82
CA GLN A 25 1.59 6.55 -7.78
C GLN A 25 1.36 7.05 -6.34
N LYS A 26 1.15 6.14 -5.38
CA LYS A 26 0.92 6.53 -3.97
C LYS A 26 2.14 7.19 -3.35
N LEU A 27 3.35 6.76 -3.71
CA LEU A 27 4.55 7.47 -3.29
C LEU A 27 4.60 8.89 -3.85
N ASP A 28 4.19 9.13 -5.09
CA ASP A 28 4.12 10.49 -5.64
C ASP A 28 3.06 11.34 -4.93
N ASP A 29 1.88 10.77 -4.69
CA ASP A 29 0.80 11.45 -3.97
C ASP A 29 1.24 11.87 -2.55
N TRP A 30 2.08 11.06 -1.89
CA TRP A 30 2.59 11.31 -0.53
C TRP A 30 3.84 12.21 -0.46
N GLN A 31 4.30 12.76 -1.58
CA GLN A 31 5.30 13.83 -1.61
C GLN A 31 4.74 15.12 -2.25
N ASP A 32 3.56 15.06 -2.85
CA ASP A 32 2.89 16.21 -3.44
C ASP A 32 2.21 17.05 -2.37
N PHE A 33 2.69 18.28 -2.21
CA PHE A 33 2.15 19.21 -1.23
C PHE A 33 0.69 19.58 -1.51
N GLU A 34 0.29 19.76 -2.78
CA GLU A 34 -1.08 20.15 -3.12
C GLU A 34 -2.08 19.03 -2.79
N HIS A 35 -1.70 17.78 -3.10
CA HIS A 35 -2.45 16.60 -2.71
C HIS A 35 -2.62 16.51 -1.18
N ILE A 36 -1.53 16.62 -0.43
CA ILE A 36 -1.55 16.53 1.04
C ILE A 36 -2.33 17.69 1.66
N TYR A 37 -2.16 18.92 1.16
CA TYR A 37 -2.91 20.09 1.60
C TYR A 37 -4.42 19.87 1.44
N THR A 38 -4.84 19.38 0.28
CA THR A 38 -6.26 19.08 -0.01
C THR A 38 -6.80 18.05 0.98
N LYS A 39 -6.06 16.94 1.17
CA LYS A 39 -6.43 15.89 2.11
C LYS A 39 -6.46 16.35 3.57
N ALA A 40 -5.53 17.22 3.96
CA ALA A 40 -5.48 17.82 5.29
C ALA A 40 -6.72 18.70 5.56
N LYS A 41 -7.11 19.54 4.59
CA LYS A 41 -8.31 20.38 4.67
C LYS A 41 -9.60 19.55 4.69
N GLU A 42 -9.72 18.53 3.85
CA GLU A 42 -10.85 17.58 3.85
C GLU A 42 -11.03 16.88 5.21
N ASN A 43 -9.95 16.76 5.98
CA ASN A 43 -9.91 16.11 7.29
C ASN A 43 -9.78 17.09 8.46
N SER A 44 -10.08 18.37 8.24
CA SER A 44 -10.13 19.42 9.28
C SER A 44 -8.83 19.62 10.05
N ILE A 45 -7.67 19.40 9.41
CA ILE A 45 -6.38 19.81 9.96
C ILE A 45 -6.28 21.34 9.92
N GLU A 46 -5.88 21.96 11.04
CA GLU A 46 -5.70 23.41 11.12
C GLU A 46 -4.56 23.87 10.20
N GLU A 47 -4.73 25.03 9.57
CA GLU A 47 -3.78 25.52 8.55
C GLU A 47 -2.36 25.66 9.06
N LYS A 48 -2.20 26.10 10.32
CA LYS A 48 -0.90 26.23 10.99
C LYS A 48 -0.16 24.91 11.17
N ASP A 49 -0.86 23.78 11.14
CA ASP A 49 -0.31 22.44 11.39
C ASP A 49 -0.03 21.67 10.08
N ILE A 50 -0.41 22.22 8.92
CA ILE A 50 -0.29 21.53 7.63
C ILE A 50 1.17 21.28 7.25
N ASP A 51 2.07 22.23 7.47
CA ASP A 51 3.50 22.05 7.15
C ASP A 51 4.12 20.92 7.98
N GLN A 52 3.79 20.86 9.27
CA GLN A 52 4.21 19.76 10.14
C GLN A 52 3.62 18.44 9.64
N PHE A 53 2.32 18.43 9.32
CA PHE A 53 1.64 17.24 8.81
C PHE A 53 2.29 16.73 7.52
N PHE A 54 2.61 17.62 6.58
CA PHE A 54 3.30 17.28 5.34
C PHE A 54 4.65 16.63 5.61
N ASN A 55 5.47 17.22 6.49
CA ASN A 55 6.78 16.67 6.85
C ASN A 55 6.66 15.27 7.48
N GLU A 56 5.65 15.04 8.32
CA GLU A 56 5.38 13.72 8.90
C GLU A 56 5.00 12.69 7.82
N ILE A 57 4.14 13.06 6.86
CA ILE A 57 3.76 12.18 5.74
C ILE A 57 4.96 11.87 4.84
N PHE A 58 5.81 12.86 4.58
CA PHE A 58 7.03 12.68 3.80
C PHE A 58 8.03 11.74 4.52
N SER A 59 8.23 11.91 5.83
CA SER A 59 9.05 11.01 6.66
C SER A 59 8.52 9.57 6.66
N ASP A 60 7.20 9.42 6.80
CA ASP A 60 6.54 8.11 6.74
C ASP A 60 6.76 7.43 5.38
N ARG A 61 6.70 8.20 4.29
CA ARG A 61 6.91 7.73 2.92
C ARG A 61 8.32 7.17 2.73
N GLU A 62 9.34 7.88 3.21
CA GLU A 62 10.73 7.40 3.16
C GLU A 62 10.92 6.12 3.99
N SER A 63 10.30 6.06 5.17
CA SER A 63 10.30 4.86 6.00
C SER A 63 9.67 3.66 5.28
N PHE A 64 8.55 3.87 4.56
CA PHE A 64 7.90 2.85 3.75
C PHE A 64 8.83 2.31 2.65
N ARG A 65 9.50 3.21 1.92
CA ARG A 65 10.44 2.83 0.84
C ARG A 65 11.58 1.95 1.38
N GLN A 66 12.18 2.37 2.49
CA GLN A 66 13.30 1.64 3.09
C GLN A 66 12.87 0.26 3.62
N ILE A 67 11.76 0.19 4.36
CA ILE A 67 11.29 -1.06 4.95
C ILE A 67 10.85 -2.06 3.88
N ILE A 68 10.16 -1.60 2.83
CA ILE A 68 9.80 -2.47 1.70
C ILE A 68 11.05 -3.01 1.02
N LYS A 69 12.02 -2.14 0.72
CA LYS A 69 13.28 -2.55 0.10
C LYS A 69 13.99 -3.62 0.93
N CYS A 70 14.20 -3.36 2.23
CA CYS A 70 14.83 -4.32 3.14
C CYS A 70 14.01 -5.61 3.25
N GLY A 71 12.69 -5.52 3.29
CA GLY A 71 11.79 -6.67 3.38
C GLY A 71 11.80 -7.54 2.11
N CYS A 72 11.96 -6.93 0.93
CA CYS A 72 12.14 -7.65 -0.33
C CYS A 72 13.50 -8.35 -0.36
N GLU A 73 14.58 -7.63 -0.03
CA GLU A 73 15.96 -8.15 -0.02
C GLU A 73 16.13 -9.28 1.01
N SER A 74 15.51 -9.14 2.18
CA SER A 74 15.61 -10.11 3.29
C SER A 74 14.52 -11.18 3.29
N ASN A 75 13.60 -11.15 2.32
CA ASN A 75 12.46 -12.09 2.24
C ASN A 75 11.53 -12.06 3.48
N THR A 76 11.33 -10.90 4.09
CA THR A 76 10.54 -10.69 5.33
C THR A 76 9.26 -9.86 5.11
N LEU A 77 8.77 -9.75 3.88
CA LEU A 77 7.53 -9.02 3.60
C LEU A 77 6.31 -9.52 4.40
N TYR A 78 6.28 -10.80 4.80
CA TYR A 78 5.22 -11.35 5.64
C TYR A 78 5.15 -10.73 7.05
N GLU A 79 6.24 -10.14 7.54
CA GLU A 79 6.33 -9.51 8.85
C GLU A 79 5.76 -8.09 8.83
N ILE A 80 5.81 -7.42 7.67
CA ILE A 80 5.38 -6.03 7.51
C ILE A 80 3.93 -5.92 7.02
N PHE A 81 3.45 -6.92 6.26
CA PHE A 81 2.06 -7.01 5.81
C PHE A 81 1.23 -7.87 6.74
N GLU A 82 0.41 -7.21 7.55
CA GLU A 82 -0.53 -7.83 8.47
C GLU A 82 -1.86 -8.14 7.76
N SER A 83 -2.48 -9.28 8.09
CA SER A 83 -3.83 -9.61 7.61
C SER A 83 -4.85 -8.57 8.05
N LEU A 84 -5.81 -8.25 7.18
CA LEU A 84 -6.98 -7.45 7.56
C LEU A 84 -7.96 -8.26 8.41
N GLN A 85 -7.93 -9.59 8.35
CA GLN A 85 -8.84 -10.45 9.09
C GLN A 85 -8.16 -10.95 10.37
N ASN A 86 -8.53 -10.36 11.51
CA ASN A 86 -7.92 -10.63 12.81
C ASN A 86 -8.10 -12.09 13.33
N TYR A 87 -8.87 -12.95 12.65
CA TYR A 87 -9.37 -14.23 13.19
C TYR A 87 -9.10 -15.46 12.33
N LYS A 88 -8.41 -15.34 11.19
CA LYS A 88 -8.11 -16.50 10.34
C LYS A 88 -6.88 -17.24 10.85
N GLN A 89 -7.06 -18.52 11.20
CA GLN A 89 -5.97 -19.41 11.62
C GLN A 89 -5.09 -19.90 10.45
N ARG A 90 -5.53 -19.70 9.20
CA ARG A 90 -4.81 -20.15 8.01
C ARG A 90 -4.61 -18.99 7.05
N ILE A 91 -3.38 -18.79 6.61
CA ILE A 91 -3.02 -17.91 5.50
C ILE A 91 -3.72 -18.47 4.26
N THR A 92 -4.49 -17.61 3.58
CA THR A 92 -5.21 -17.99 2.36
C THR A 92 -4.63 -17.27 1.15
N ARG A 93 -4.74 -17.88 -0.02
CA ARG A 93 -4.36 -17.22 -1.27
C ARG A 93 -5.22 -15.97 -1.48
N PHE A 94 -4.59 -14.88 -1.90
CA PHE A 94 -5.20 -13.55 -2.04
C PHE A 94 -5.82 -13.06 -0.73
N GLU A 95 -5.14 -13.33 0.38
CA GLU A 95 -5.51 -12.77 1.68
C GLU A 95 -5.26 -11.26 1.66
N GLU A 96 -6.32 -10.52 1.96
CA GLU A 96 -6.31 -9.07 2.15
C GLU A 96 -5.41 -8.69 3.32
N SER A 97 -4.41 -7.87 3.04
CA SER A 97 -3.38 -7.46 3.98
C SER A 97 -3.19 -5.95 3.93
N LYS A 98 -2.62 -5.38 4.99
CA LYS A 98 -2.16 -4.00 5.03
C LYS A 98 -0.76 -3.90 5.62
N MET A 99 0.00 -2.94 5.13
CA MET A 99 1.25 -2.53 5.76
C MET A 99 1.01 -1.28 6.61
N LYS A 100 1.52 -1.32 7.83
CA LYS A 100 1.70 -0.16 8.71
C LYS A 100 3.11 -0.21 9.27
N VAL A 101 3.79 0.93 9.30
CA VAL A 101 5.15 1.01 9.86
C VAL A 101 5.10 1.66 11.22
N PHE A 102 5.85 1.10 12.18
CA PHE A 102 6.18 1.77 13.44
C PHE A 102 7.52 2.49 13.30
N ILE A 103 7.52 3.82 13.45
CA ILE A 103 8.69 4.67 13.30
C ILE A 103 9.33 4.85 14.67
N LYS A 104 10.40 4.09 14.92
CA LYS A 104 11.04 4.00 16.23
C LYS A 104 11.56 5.36 16.73
N SER A 105 12.13 6.18 15.86
CA SER A 105 12.67 7.50 16.20
C SER A 105 11.60 8.46 16.73
N GLU A 106 10.37 8.31 16.27
CA GLU A 106 9.23 9.18 16.62
C GLU A 106 8.27 8.50 17.61
N ASN A 107 8.56 7.25 18.02
CA ASN A 107 7.74 6.43 18.91
C ASN A 107 6.23 6.41 18.52
N ARG A 108 5.94 6.38 17.22
CA ARG A 108 4.57 6.38 16.69
C ARG A 108 4.41 5.44 15.52
N LEU A 109 3.16 5.06 15.24
CA LEU A 109 2.81 4.48 13.95
C LEU A 109 2.83 5.57 12.89
N SER A 110 3.34 5.23 11.71
CA SER A 110 3.09 5.97 10.47
C SER A 110 1.60 6.25 10.32
N LYS A 111 1.25 7.35 9.68
CA LYS A 111 -0.09 7.69 9.20
C LYS A 111 -0.37 7.01 7.86
N LEU A 112 0.65 6.59 7.10
CA LEU A 112 0.48 5.92 5.81
C LEU A 112 0.11 4.44 5.93
N ARG A 113 -0.77 3.96 5.05
CA ARG A 113 -1.24 2.56 4.91
C ARG A 113 -1.06 2.14 3.45
N LEU A 114 -0.49 0.97 3.22
CA LEU A 114 -0.56 0.29 1.91
C LEU A 114 -1.48 -0.92 2.05
N TYR A 115 -2.32 -1.14 1.04
CA TYR A 115 -3.21 -2.30 0.95
C TYR A 115 -2.69 -3.27 -0.09
N ALA A 116 -2.77 -4.55 0.22
CA ALA A 116 -2.22 -5.59 -0.62
C ALA A 116 -2.99 -6.90 -0.55
N LEU A 117 -2.84 -7.71 -1.59
CA LEU A 117 -3.24 -9.12 -1.60
C LEU A 117 -2.01 -9.99 -1.46
N ARG A 118 -2.01 -10.91 -0.50
CA ARG A 118 -0.96 -11.91 -0.32
C ARG A 118 -1.11 -13.02 -1.36
N ILE A 119 -0.13 -13.22 -2.21
CA ILE A 119 -0.10 -14.33 -3.18
C ILE A 119 0.42 -15.60 -2.50
N LYS A 120 1.59 -15.47 -1.84
CA LYS A 120 2.30 -16.48 -1.04
C LYS A 120 2.88 -15.80 0.20
N ASN A 121 3.53 -16.56 1.10
CA ASN A 121 4.09 -16.01 2.33
C ASN A 121 4.89 -14.72 2.08
N SER A 122 5.74 -14.67 1.05
CA SER A 122 6.62 -13.53 0.82
C SER A 122 6.35 -12.73 -0.46
N SER A 123 5.16 -12.90 -1.07
CA SER A 123 4.81 -12.23 -2.32
C SER A 123 3.47 -11.51 -2.21
N PHE A 124 3.44 -10.22 -2.57
CA PHE A 124 2.29 -9.34 -2.35
C PHE A 124 1.99 -8.47 -3.57
N ILE A 125 0.70 -8.21 -3.83
CA ILE A 125 0.22 -7.27 -4.85
C ILE A 125 -0.36 -6.05 -4.15
N ILE A 126 0.30 -4.90 -4.28
CA ILE A 126 -0.22 -3.62 -3.83
C ILE A 126 -1.42 -3.22 -4.70
N THR A 127 -2.55 -2.97 -4.06
CA THR A 127 -3.77 -2.52 -4.74
C THR A 127 -4.07 -1.05 -4.49
N GLY A 128 -3.45 -0.47 -3.45
CA GLY A 128 -3.92 0.78 -2.89
C GLY A 128 -3.07 1.35 -1.77
N GLY A 129 -3.43 2.57 -1.36
CA GLY A 129 -2.79 3.25 -0.24
C GLY A 129 -3.56 4.47 0.27
N ALA A 130 -3.51 4.71 1.58
CA ALA A 130 -4.25 5.79 2.23
C ALA A 130 -3.43 6.50 3.32
N ILE A 131 -3.82 7.73 3.61
CA ILE A 131 -3.37 8.49 4.79
C ILE A 131 -4.41 8.30 5.91
N LYS A 132 -3.94 7.98 7.10
CA LYS A 132 -4.77 7.80 8.30
C LYS A 132 -4.80 9.11 9.09
N PHE A 133 -5.99 9.70 9.18
CA PHE A 133 -6.21 10.97 9.89
C PHE A 133 -6.69 10.78 11.33
N THR A 134 -7.45 9.71 11.61
CA THR A 134 -8.03 9.44 12.93
C THR A 134 -7.65 8.06 13.44
N LEU A 135 -7.87 7.80 14.74
CA LEU A 135 -7.59 6.49 15.34
C LEU A 135 -8.37 5.35 14.67
N ARG A 136 -9.62 5.59 14.28
CA ARG A 136 -10.51 4.65 13.59
C ARG A 136 -10.93 5.22 12.23
N MET A 137 -10.55 4.53 11.15
CA MET A 137 -10.92 4.89 9.77
C MET A 137 -12.11 4.07 9.25
N GLU A 138 -12.83 3.40 10.14
CA GLU A 138 -14.03 2.65 9.76
C GLU A 138 -15.03 3.60 9.09
N LYS A 139 -15.44 3.27 7.85
CA LYS A 139 -16.34 4.08 7.02
C LYS A 139 -15.78 5.43 6.55
N HIS A 140 -14.48 5.69 6.76
CA HIS A 140 -13.84 6.85 6.14
C HIS A 140 -13.77 6.63 4.63
N LYS A 141 -14.17 7.65 3.84
CA LYS A 141 -14.26 7.58 2.38
C LYS A 141 -13.00 6.97 1.75
N ASP A 142 -11.82 7.51 2.07
CA ASP A 142 -10.54 7.00 1.54
C ASP A 142 -10.32 5.52 1.87
N THR A 143 -10.64 5.06 3.08
CA THR A 143 -10.48 3.63 3.42
C THR A 143 -11.51 2.76 2.69
N THR A 144 -12.75 3.22 2.58
CA THR A 144 -13.79 2.51 1.83
C THR A 144 -13.42 2.35 0.35
N GLU A 145 -12.92 3.41 -0.29
CA GLU A 145 -12.49 3.37 -1.69
C GLU A 145 -11.34 2.38 -1.91
N GLU A 146 -10.33 2.38 -1.04
CA GLU A 146 -9.21 1.44 -1.15
C GLU A 146 -9.63 -0.02 -0.89
N LEU A 147 -10.56 -0.26 0.03
CA LEU A 147 -11.11 -1.61 0.27
C LEU A 147 -11.94 -2.12 -0.92
N ILE A 148 -12.73 -1.25 -1.57
CA ILE A 148 -13.46 -1.61 -2.80
C ILE A 148 -12.49 -2.04 -3.90
N VAL A 149 -11.39 -1.31 -4.09
CA VAL A 149 -10.37 -1.65 -5.09
C VAL A 149 -9.66 -2.97 -4.74
N LEU A 150 -9.38 -3.18 -3.45
CA LEU A 150 -8.79 -4.42 -2.95
C LEU A 150 -9.68 -5.64 -3.25
N ASP A 151 -10.98 -5.53 -2.96
CA ASP A 151 -11.97 -6.58 -3.21
C ASP A 151 -12.13 -6.85 -4.72
N GLN A 152 -12.25 -5.79 -5.53
CA GLN A 152 -12.34 -5.92 -6.99
C GLN A 152 -11.12 -6.59 -7.60
N CYS A 153 -9.92 -6.25 -7.11
CA CYS A 153 -8.68 -6.88 -7.54
C CYS A 153 -8.68 -8.37 -7.18
N ARG A 154 -9.10 -8.71 -5.95
CA ARG A 154 -9.20 -10.08 -5.47
C ARG A 154 -10.16 -10.91 -6.32
N ASP A 155 -11.35 -10.39 -6.59
CA ASP A 155 -12.35 -11.06 -7.43
C ASP A 155 -11.86 -11.26 -8.86
N PHE A 156 -11.19 -10.25 -9.44
CA PHE A 156 -10.57 -10.36 -10.76
C PHE A 156 -9.54 -11.49 -10.81
N LEU A 157 -8.61 -11.54 -9.85
CA LEU A 157 -7.56 -12.57 -9.78
C LEU A 157 -8.15 -13.97 -9.63
N ILE A 158 -9.16 -14.14 -8.78
CA ILE A 158 -9.86 -15.41 -8.60
C ILE A 158 -10.57 -15.82 -9.90
N SER A 159 -11.29 -14.89 -10.54
CA SER A 159 -12.05 -15.17 -11.78
C SER A 159 -11.16 -15.59 -12.95
N LYS A 160 -9.93 -15.05 -13.00
CA LYS A 160 -8.93 -15.38 -14.02
C LYS A 160 -8.12 -16.63 -13.70
N GLN A 161 -8.37 -17.27 -12.54
CA GLN A 161 -7.54 -18.35 -12.01
C GLN A 161 -6.06 -17.98 -11.97
N PHE A 162 -5.78 -16.68 -11.79
CA PHE A 162 -4.46 -16.09 -11.93
C PHE A 162 -3.42 -16.91 -11.18
N LEU A 163 -2.36 -17.34 -11.85
CA LEU A 163 -1.19 -18.01 -11.30
C LEU A 163 -0.06 -17.00 -11.10
N GLU A 164 0.88 -17.31 -10.22
CA GLU A 164 2.06 -16.44 -10.02
C GLU A 164 2.91 -16.35 -11.30
N GLU A 165 2.94 -17.45 -12.06
CA GLU A 165 3.57 -17.56 -13.39
C GLU A 165 2.92 -16.63 -14.43
N ASP A 166 1.68 -16.15 -14.19
CA ASP A 166 0.99 -15.20 -15.08
C ASP A 166 1.48 -13.76 -14.86
N ILE A 167 2.31 -13.51 -13.84
CA ILE A 167 2.95 -12.20 -13.67
C ILE A 167 3.98 -12.06 -14.77
N ILE A 168 3.61 -11.32 -15.82
CA ILE A 168 4.49 -11.04 -16.94
C ILE A 168 5.70 -10.25 -16.41
N ASP A 169 6.87 -10.88 -16.48
CA ASP A 169 8.16 -10.19 -16.40
C ASP A 169 8.30 -9.29 -17.62
N ASN A 170 7.73 -8.09 -17.56
CA ASN A 170 8.16 -7.00 -18.42
C ASN A 170 9.48 -6.44 -17.85
N TYR A 171 10.51 -7.28 -17.87
CA TYR A 171 11.90 -6.91 -17.67
C TYR A 171 12.64 -6.94 -19.00
N LEU A 172 12.10 -6.26 -20.01
CA LEU A 172 12.82 -5.93 -21.24
C LEU A 172 12.39 -4.55 -21.73
N GLU A 173 13.25 -3.57 -21.43
CA GLU A 173 13.78 -2.50 -22.29
C GLU A 173 13.83 -1.10 -21.65
N SER A 174 15.08 -0.60 -21.59
CA SER A 174 15.65 0.72 -21.28
C SER A 174 15.60 1.26 -19.85
#